data_AF-A0A3B4CCB5-F1
#
_entry.id   AF-A0A3B4CCB5-F1
#
_cell.length_a   1.000
_cell.length_b   1.000
_cell.length_c   1.000
_cell.angle_alpha   90.00
_cell.angle_beta   90.00
_cell.angle_gamma   90.00
#
_symmetry.space_group_name_H-M   'P 1'
#
loop_
_entity.id
_entity.type
_entity.pdbx_description
1 polymer ?
#
loop_
_entity_poly.entity_id
_entity_poly.type
_entity_poly.pdbx_seq_one_letter_code
_entity_poly.pdbx_strand_id
1 'polypeptide(L)'
;MHKAYQPLKPSTNKYLQKKWDQTHYEAHRKKVKEAKPIVDTKGIRTPTHVQLKLKKTQVQEERQAIIDRDNQLLVSRLAGIERSKGLVDHRNEYPERSLNAERRKEELAQVTRENLAIYQRITARESEYRREVWEEDWEKMERRRDDIARYPRGVADKQVNSTFEGVYCMFIISLP
;
A
#
# COMPACT_ATOMS: atom_id res chain seq x y z
N MET A 1 54.19 -34.29 -75.15
CA MET A 1 54.59 -35.39 -74.23
C MET A 1 53.68 -36.62 -74.35
N HIS A 2 53.75 -37.40 -75.44
CA HIS A 2 53.06 -38.70 -75.57
C HIS A 2 54.03 -39.90 -75.61
N LYS A 3 55.35 -39.65 -75.68
CA LYS A 3 56.40 -40.68 -75.74
C LYS A 3 56.50 -41.53 -74.46
N ALA A 4 56.20 -40.95 -73.29
CA ALA A 4 56.22 -41.64 -71.99
C ALA A 4 54.90 -42.37 -71.66
N TYR A 5 53.87 -42.24 -72.48
CA TYR A 5 52.58 -42.90 -72.26
C TYR A 5 52.65 -44.34 -72.80
N GLN A 6 52.34 -45.30 -71.92
CA GLN A 6 52.32 -46.72 -72.21
C GLN A 6 50.87 -47.20 -72.24
N PRO A 7 50.31 -47.51 -73.42
CA PRO A 7 48.94 -47.99 -73.53
C PRO A 7 48.84 -49.43 -73.01
N LEU A 8 47.74 -49.75 -72.34
CA LEU A 8 47.48 -51.09 -71.80
C LEU A 8 47.21 -52.12 -72.91
N LYS A 9 46.75 -51.66 -74.07
CA LYS A 9 46.49 -52.48 -75.26
C LYS A 9 47.46 -52.07 -76.37
N PRO A 10 47.91 -53.02 -77.22
CA PRO A 10 48.73 -52.68 -78.38
C PRO A 10 47.96 -51.72 -79.29
N SER A 11 48.57 -50.60 -79.63
CA SER A 11 47.97 -49.54 -80.45
C SER A 11 48.98 -49.07 -81.48
N THR A 12 48.51 -48.89 -82.71
CA THR A 12 49.33 -48.41 -83.85
C THR A 12 49.75 -46.95 -83.66
N ASN A 13 48.91 -46.12 -83.02
CA ASN A 13 49.20 -44.71 -82.77
C ASN A 13 49.03 -44.35 -81.28
N LYS A 14 50.18 -44.22 -80.59
CA LYS A 14 50.24 -43.91 -79.15
C LYS A 14 49.64 -42.56 -78.77
N TYR A 15 49.71 -41.55 -79.65
CA TYR A 15 49.20 -40.22 -79.36
C TYR A 15 47.67 -40.21 -79.32
N LEU A 16 47.03 -40.84 -80.31
CA LEU A 16 45.57 -40.96 -80.37
C LEU A 16 45.04 -41.82 -79.21
N GLN A 17 45.73 -42.93 -78.90
CA GLN A 17 45.37 -43.78 -77.76
C GLN A 17 45.41 -43.00 -76.43
N LYS A 18 46.45 -42.19 -76.20
CA LYS A 18 46.54 -41.33 -75.00
C LYS A 18 45.35 -40.38 -74.89
N LYS A 19 44.96 -39.76 -76.01
CA LYS A 19 43.84 -38.81 -76.05
C LYS A 19 42.51 -39.51 -75.72
N TRP A 20 42.28 -40.70 -76.28
CA TRP A 20 41.08 -41.49 -75.99
C TRP A 20 41.02 -41.95 -74.55
N ASP A 21 42.10 -42.51 -74.01
CA ASP A 21 42.17 -42.94 -72.62
C ASP A 21 41.92 -41.78 -71.66
N GLN A 22 42.47 -40.60 -71.96
CA GLN A 22 42.22 -39.39 -71.19
C GLN A 22 40.73 -39.01 -71.22
N THR A 23 40.10 -39.01 -72.39
CA THR A 23 38.66 -38.68 -72.50
C THR A 23 37.76 -39.71 -71.82
N HIS A 24 38.10 -41.01 -71.90
CA HIS A 24 37.37 -42.07 -71.22
C HIS A 24 37.52 -41.97 -69.70
N TYR A 25 38.74 -41.66 -69.23
CA TYR A 25 39.01 -41.42 -67.82
C TYR A 25 38.20 -40.23 -67.29
N GLU A 26 38.20 -39.10 -68.01
CA GLU A 26 37.43 -37.92 -67.66
C GLU A 26 35.92 -38.20 -67.65
N ALA A 27 35.41 -38.89 -68.67
CA ALA A 27 34.00 -39.29 -68.73
C ALA A 27 33.61 -40.24 -67.58
N HIS A 28 34.47 -41.20 -67.23
CA HIS A 28 34.25 -42.08 -66.09
C HIS A 28 34.27 -41.30 -64.77
N ARG A 29 35.26 -40.42 -64.57
CA ARG A 29 35.33 -39.57 -63.37
C ARG A 29 34.10 -38.67 -63.24
N LYS A 30 33.58 -38.14 -64.36
CA LYS A 30 32.33 -37.38 -64.38
C LYS A 30 31.15 -38.24 -63.93
N LYS A 31 30.99 -39.46 -64.46
CA LYS A 31 29.94 -40.40 -64.05
C LYS A 31 30.02 -40.76 -62.56
N VAL A 32 31.23 -41.01 -62.05
CA VAL A 32 31.45 -41.30 -60.62
C VAL A 32 31.07 -40.10 -59.75
N LYS A 33 31.43 -38.88 -60.17
CA LYS A 33 31.10 -37.64 -59.44
C LYS A 33 29.60 -37.33 -59.44
N GLU A 34 28.92 -37.62 -60.55
CA GLU A 34 27.48 -37.39 -60.71
C GLU A 34 26.61 -38.53 -60.18
N ALA A 35 27.20 -39.65 -59.78
CA ALA A 35 26.48 -40.78 -59.22
C ALA A 35 25.79 -40.38 -57.91
N LYS A 36 24.46 -40.43 -57.91
CA LYS A 36 23.64 -40.17 -56.73
C LYS A 36 23.63 -41.42 -55.82
N PRO A 37 23.64 -41.25 -54.48
CA PRO A 37 23.47 -42.37 -53.58
C PRO A 37 22.09 -43.01 -53.78
N ILE A 38 22.04 -44.34 -53.86
CA ILE A 38 20.81 -45.12 -54.05
C ILE A 38 20.01 -45.28 -52.74
N VAL A 39 20.70 -45.20 -51.60
CA VAL A 39 20.09 -45.26 -50.27
C VAL A 39 20.19 -43.88 -49.65
N ASP A 40 19.05 -43.35 -49.21
CA ASP A 40 19.03 -42.15 -48.39
C ASP A 40 19.52 -42.51 -46.97
N THR A 41 20.68 -41.96 -46.60
CA THR A 41 21.25 -42.10 -45.24
C THR A 41 20.92 -40.91 -44.35
N LYS A 42 20.12 -39.95 -44.82
CA LYS A 42 19.72 -38.80 -44.01
C LYS A 42 18.74 -39.26 -42.93
N GLY A 43 19.06 -38.95 -41.69
CA GLY A 43 18.16 -39.18 -40.56
C GLY A 43 16.83 -38.43 -40.72
N ILE A 44 15.79 -38.96 -40.09
CA ILE A 44 14.46 -38.32 -40.08
C ILE A 44 14.61 -36.91 -39.49
N ARG A 45 14.05 -35.90 -40.19
CA ARG A 45 14.04 -34.51 -39.72
C ARG A 45 13.32 -34.46 -38.38
N THR A 46 13.94 -33.81 -37.39
CA THR A 46 13.36 -33.70 -36.05
C THR A 46 11.96 -33.06 -36.14
N PRO A 47 10.92 -33.70 -35.55
CA PRO A 47 9.58 -33.15 -35.57
C PRO A 47 9.53 -31.76 -34.92
N THR A 48 8.73 -30.86 -35.48
CA THR A 48 8.62 -29.46 -35.03
C THR A 48 8.20 -29.33 -33.56
N HIS A 49 7.32 -30.21 -33.08
CA HIS A 49 6.86 -30.22 -31.68
C HIS A 49 7.96 -30.61 -30.66
N VAL A 50 9.02 -31.29 -31.12
CA VAL A 50 10.20 -31.61 -30.30
C VAL A 50 11.12 -30.39 -30.20
N GLN A 51 11.24 -29.64 -31.30
CA GLN A 51 12.02 -28.40 -31.36
C GLN A 51 11.33 -27.26 -30.59
N LEU A 52 10.00 -27.18 -30.66
CA LEU A 52 9.20 -26.12 -30.09
C LEU A 52 8.14 -26.69 -29.13
N LYS A 53 8.38 -26.54 -27.83
CA LYS A 53 7.43 -26.92 -26.78
C LYS A 53 6.35 -25.85 -26.60
N LEU A 54 5.41 -25.78 -27.54
CA LEU A 54 4.38 -24.73 -27.60
C LEU A 54 3.60 -24.58 -26.29
N LYS A 55 3.23 -25.68 -25.63
CA LYS A 55 2.50 -25.62 -24.35
C LYS A 55 3.33 -25.00 -23.22
N LYS A 56 4.65 -25.21 -23.22
CA LYS A 56 5.56 -24.59 -22.26
C LYS A 56 5.59 -23.08 -22.47
N THR A 57 5.69 -22.63 -23.72
CA THR A 57 5.66 -21.20 -24.08
C THR A 57 4.35 -20.56 -23.65
N GLN A 58 3.22 -21.18 -23.99
CA GLN A 58 1.89 -20.69 -23.58
C GLN A 58 1.77 -20.51 -22.05
N VAL A 59 2.16 -21.52 -21.26
CA VAL A 59 2.07 -21.42 -19.79
C VAL A 59 2.98 -20.32 -19.25
N GLN A 60 4.13 -20.09 -19.87
CA GLN A 60 5.03 -19.02 -19.47
C GLN A 60 4.44 -17.64 -19.78
N GLU A 61 3.80 -17.47 -20.93
CA GLU A 61 3.10 -16.24 -21.32
C GLU A 61 1.92 -15.95 -20.38
N GLU A 62 1.10 -16.96 -20.06
CA GLU A 62 -0.02 -16.83 -19.12
C GLU A 62 0.47 -16.41 -17.72
N ARG A 63 1.56 -17.02 -17.24
CA ARG A 63 2.19 -16.62 -15.97
C ARG A 63 2.72 -15.19 -16.00
N GLN A 64 3.38 -14.80 -17.09
CA GLN A 64 3.92 -13.45 -17.24
C GLN A 64 2.80 -12.41 -17.27
N ALA A 65 1.69 -12.69 -17.95
CA ALA A 65 0.53 -11.80 -18.00
C ALA A 65 -0.10 -11.57 -16.61
N ILE A 66 -0.12 -12.59 -15.75
CA ILE A 66 -0.58 -12.45 -14.37
C ILE A 66 0.38 -11.56 -13.57
N ILE A 67 1.68 -11.82 -13.66
CA ILE A 67 2.73 -11.02 -12.99
C ILE A 67 2.64 -9.55 -13.42
N ASP A 68 2.49 -9.29 -14.72
CA ASP A 68 2.44 -7.93 -15.24
C ASP A 68 1.18 -7.19 -14.78
N ARG A 69 0.03 -7.86 -14.73
CA ARG A 69 -1.20 -7.30 -14.15
C ARG A 69 -1.02 -6.96 -12.68
N ASP A 70 -0.45 -7.87 -11.90
CA ASP A 70 -0.24 -7.66 -10.47
C ASP A 70 0.77 -6.53 -10.20
N ASN A 71 1.83 -6.47 -11.00
CA ASN A 71 2.81 -5.38 -10.95
C ASN A 71 2.16 -4.03 -11.28
N GLN A 72 1.30 -3.95 -12.30
CA GLN A 72 0.55 -2.73 -12.61
C GLN A 72 -0.37 -2.31 -11.45
N LEU A 73 -1.07 -3.26 -10.84
CA LEU A 73 -1.92 -3.00 -9.69
C LEU A 73 -1.12 -2.49 -8.50
N LEU A 74 0.02 -3.12 -8.20
CA LEU A 74 0.95 -2.71 -7.14
C LEU A 74 1.46 -1.29 -7.39
N VAL A 75 1.93 -0.98 -8.59
CA VAL A 75 2.38 0.35 -8.97
C VAL A 75 1.27 1.38 -8.79
N SER A 76 0.04 1.09 -9.24
CA SER A 76 -1.10 1.99 -9.05
C SER A 76 -1.40 2.25 -7.56
N ARG A 77 -1.28 1.24 -6.71
CA ARG A 77 -1.47 1.37 -5.26
C ARG A 77 -0.35 2.19 -4.62
N LEU A 78 0.90 1.90 -4.97
CA LEU A 78 2.06 2.65 -4.49
C LEU A 78 1.99 4.12 -4.91
N ALA A 79 1.62 4.40 -6.16
CA ALA A 79 1.39 5.77 -6.63
C ALA A 79 0.20 6.45 -5.92
N GLY A 80 -0.80 5.68 -5.49
CA GLY A 80 -1.87 6.18 -4.62
C GLY A 80 -1.35 6.57 -3.24
N ILE A 81 -0.54 5.71 -2.62
CA ILE A 81 0.08 5.93 -1.32
C ILE A 81 1.05 7.11 -1.39
N GLU A 82 1.92 7.19 -2.39
CA GLU A 82 2.89 8.27 -2.59
C GLU A 82 2.20 9.63 -2.76
N ARG A 83 1.11 9.68 -3.53
CA ARG A 83 0.30 10.90 -3.67
C ARG A 83 -0.45 11.26 -2.40
N SER A 84 -0.86 10.27 -1.62
CA SER A 84 -1.46 10.52 -0.30
C SER A 84 -0.35 10.94 0.67
N LYS A 85 -0.46 12.09 1.32
CA LYS A 85 0.56 12.58 2.26
C LYS A 85 0.61 11.81 3.60
N GLY A 86 0.26 10.52 3.61
CA GLY A 86 0.31 9.67 4.79
C GLY A 86 -0.79 9.95 5.81
N LEU A 87 -2.05 10.01 5.38
CA LEU A 87 -3.19 10.05 6.30
C LEU A 87 -3.46 8.62 6.85
N VAL A 88 -2.49 8.06 7.56
CA VAL A 88 -2.72 6.85 8.37
C VAL A 88 -3.40 7.35 9.64
N ASP A 89 -4.71 7.15 9.73
CA ASP A 89 -5.46 7.42 10.94
C ASP A 89 -5.09 6.39 12.01
N HIS A 90 -4.46 6.86 13.09
CA HIS A 90 -4.26 6.04 14.29
C HIS A 90 -5.58 5.80 15.06
N ARG A 91 -6.69 6.36 14.59
CA ARG A 91 -8.03 6.22 15.16
C ARG A 91 -8.86 5.29 14.29
N ASN A 92 -8.59 4.01 14.42
CA ASN A 92 -9.40 2.99 13.77
C ASN A 92 -10.65 2.74 14.62
N GLU A 93 -11.81 3.14 14.12
CA GLU A 93 -13.09 3.04 14.83
C GLU A 93 -13.61 1.59 14.74
N TYR A 94 -13.02 0.72 15.56
CA TYR A 94 -13.51 -0.64 15.70
C TYR A 94 -14.73 -0.67 16.62
N PRO A 95 -15.83 -1.33 16.25
CA PRO A 95 -16.91 -1.59 17.20
C PRO A 95 -16.37 -2.49 18.32
N GLU A 96 -16.52 -2.07 19.57
CA GLU A 96 -16.14 -2.87 20.75
C GLU A 96 -16.99 -4.15 20.81
N ARG A 97 -16.47 -5.26 20.29
CA ARG A 97 -17.11 -6.57 20.37
C ARG A 97 -16.82 -7.19 21.74
N SER A 98 -17.61 -6.82 22.74
CA SER A 98 -17.57 -7.43 24.06
C SER A 98 -18.78 -8.33 24.29
N LEU A 99 -18.54 -9.56 24.72
CA LEU A 99 -19.59 -10.51 25.14
C LEU A 99 -20.52 -9.91 26.23
N ASN A 100 -20.03 -8.94 26.99
CA ASN A 100 -20.75 -8.30 28.08
C ASN A 100 -21.38 -6.95 27.68
N ALA A 101 -21.42 -6.61 26.38
CA ALA A 101 -21.95 -5.33 25.92
C ALA A 101 -23.43 -5.15 26.30
N GLU A 102 -24.25 -6.19 26.14
CA GLU A 102 -25.68 -6.12 26.45
C GLU A 102 -25.90 -5.98 27.97
N ARG A 103 -25.19 -6.77 28.77
CA ARG A 103 -25.23 -6.68 30.22
C ARG A 103 -24.83 -5.28 30.72
N ARG A 104 -23.76 -4.69 30.17
CA ARG A 104 -23.35 -3.32 30.51
C ARG A 104 -24.40 -2.28 30.13
N LYS A 105 -25.09 -2.47 29.01
CA LYS A 105 -26.16 -1.59 28.55
C LYS A 105 -27.38 -1.66 29.47
N GLU A 106 -27.75 -2.85 29.92
CA GLU A 106 -28.81 -3.07 30.91
C GLU A 106 -28.47 -2.42 32.27
N GLU A 107 -27.25 -2.64 32.77
CA GLU A 107 -26.73 -2.03 33.99
C GLU A 107 -26.72 -0.49 33.89
N LEU A 108 -26.26 0.05 32.76
CA LEU A 108 -26.30 1.50 32.50
C LEU A 108 -27.75 2.03 32.50
N ALA A 109 -28.68 1.32 31.87
CA ALA A 109 -30.09 1.72 31.84
C ALA A 109 -30.73 1.67 33.24
N GLN A 110 -30.32 0.73 34.09
CA GLN A 110 -30.75 0.65 35.49
C GLN A 110 -30.22 1.84 36.28
N VAL A 111 -28.90 2.06 36.27
CA VAL A 111 -28.25 3.19 36.96
C VAL A 111 -28.86 4.52 36.50
N THR A 112 -29.13 4.67 35.21
CA THR A 112 -29.76 5.88 34.66
C THR A 112 -31.16 6.10 35.23
N ARG A 113 -31.98 5.04 35.35
CA ARG A 113 -33.31 5.12 35.95
C ARG A 113 -33.25 5.49 37.43
N GLU A 114 -32.33 4.88 38.17
CA GLU A 114 -32.12 5.16 39.59
C GLU A 114 -31.65 6.61 39.82
N ASN A 115 -30.71 7.08 39.02
CA ASN A 115 -30.23 8.47 39.05
C ASN A 115 -31.35 9.46 38.75
N LEU A 116 -32.21 9.17 37.76
CA LEU A 116 -33.36 10.01 37.47
C LEU A 116 -34.34 10.08 38.65
N ALA A 117 -34.61 8.96 39.32
CA ALA A 117 -35.47 8.93 40.50
C ALA A 117 -34.86 9.68 41.69
N ILE A 118 -33.53 9.63 41.87
CA ILE A 118 -32.82 10.45 42.87
C ILE A 118 -32.97 11.93 42.52
N TYR A 119 -32.69 12.29 41.27
CA TYR A 119 -32.79 13.67 40.79
C TYR A 119 -34.19 14.24 41.03
N GLN A 120 -35.24 13.51 40.63
CA GLN A 120 -36.62 13.92 40.86
C GLN A 120 -36.93 14.14 42.34
N ARG A 121 -36.42 13.28 43.25
CA ARG A 121 -36.60 13.46 44.69
C ARG A 121 -35.89 14.71 45.23
N ILE A 122 -34.66 14.96 44.77
CA ILE A 122 -33.90 16.15 45.15
C ILE A 122 -34.61 17.42 44.67
N THR A 123 -35.07 17.42 43.42
CA THR A 123 -35.75 18.59 42.83
C THR A 123 -37.13 18.82 43.43
N ALA A 124 -37.89 17.76 43.76
CA ALA A 124 -39.22 17.88 44.34
C ALA A 124 -39.17 18.30 45.82
N ARG A 125 -38.05 18.11 46.51
CA ARG A 125 -37.89 18.56 47.90
C ARG A 125 -37.67 20.07 47.90
N GLU A 126 -38.68 20.81 48.34
CA GLU A 126 -38.53 22.24 48.63
C GLU A 126 -37.49 22.46 49.73
N SER A 127 -36.74 23.55 49.64
CA SER A 127 -35.76 23.92 50.65
C SER A 127 -36.46 24.25 51.97
N GLU A 128 -36.12 23.55 53.05
CA GLU A 128 -36.60 23.86 54.41
C GLU A 128 -36.15 25.24 54.90
N TYR A 129 -35.06 25.76 54.31
CA TYR A 129 -34.56 27.09 54.59
C TYR A 129 -35.42 28.14 53.89
N ARG A 130 -36.22 28.89 54.66
CA ARG A 130 -36.87 30.12 54.19
C ARG A 130 -35.79 31.17 53.94
N ARG A 131 -35.37 31.33 52.68
CA ARG A 131 -34.33 32.28 52.26
C ARG A 131 -34.56 33.68 52.83
N GLU A 132 -35.80 34.15 52.77
CA GLU A 132 -36.22 35.47 53.29
C GLU A 132 -35.85 35.65 54.77
N VAL A 133 -36.12 34.65 55.62
CA VAL A 133 -35.80 34.71 57.06
C VAL A 133 -34.28 34.71 57.27
N TRP A 134 -33.54 33.95 56.47
CA TRP A 134 -32.08 33.91 56.55
C TRP A 134 -31.45 35.23 56.12
N GLU A 135 -31.97 35.88 55.09
CA GLU A 135 -31.52 37.22 54.66
C GLU A 135 -31.82 38.27 55.74
N GLU A 136 -33.01 38.26 56.33
CA GLU A 136 -33.36 39.16 57.44
C GLU A 136 -32.46 38.96 58.66
N ASP A 137 -32.21 37.70 59.04
CA ASP A 137 -31.35 37.40 60.18
C ASP A 137 -29.89 37.75 59.88
N TRP A 138 -29.43 37.54 58.64
CA TRP A 138 -28.12 37.97 58.20
C TRP A 138 -27.99 39.49 58.28
N GLU A 139 -28.99 40.26 57.83
CA GLU A 139 -29.00 41.71 57.91
C GLU A 139 -29.03 42.22 59.37
N LYS A 140 -29.83 41.59 60.24
CA LYS A 140 -29.83 41.89 61.68
C LYS A 140 -28.47 41.58 62.32
N MET A 141 -27.83 40.49 61.92
CA MET A 141 -26.50 40.13 62.40
C MET A 141 -25.44 41.09 61.88
N GLU A 142 -25.53 41.54 60.63
CA GLU A 142 -24.61 42.52 60.06
C GLU A 142 -24.72 43.86 60.78
N ARG A 143 -25.94 44.36 61.00
CA ARG A 143 -26.18 45.55 61.83
C ARG A 143 -25.62 45.40 63.24
N ARG A 144 -25.91 44.29 63.94
CA ARG A 144 -25.34 44.04 65.27
C ARG A 144 -23.83 44.00 65.26
N ARG A 145 -23.23 43.38 64.23
CA ARG A 145 -21.79 43.34 64.10
C ARG A 145 -21.25 44.75 63.92
N ASP A 146 -21.88 45.61 63.10
CA ASP A 146 -21.45 47.00 62.90
C ASP A 146 -21.54 47.81 64.19
N ASP A 147 -22.61 47.64 64.96
CA ASP A 147 -22.81 48.30 66.26
C ASP A 147 -21.75 47.87 67.30
N ILE A 148 -21.33 46.60 67.29
CA ILE A 148 -20.30 46.05 68.18
C ILE A 148 -18.87 46.34 67.65
N ALA A 149 -18.75 46.78 66.39
CA ALA A 149 -17.45 47.01 65.78
C ALA A 149 -16.78 48.24 66.40
N ARG A 150 -15.55 48.06 66.89
CA ARG A 150 -14.72 49.18 67.36
C ARG A 150 -14.28 50.11 66.22
N TYR A 151 -14.26 49.61 64.99
CA TYR A 151 -13.81 50.31 63.78
C TYR A 151 -14.81 50.08 62.65
N PRO A 152 -15.03 51.07 61.76
CA PRO A 152 -15.99 50.95 60.67
C PRO A 152 -15.58 49.80 59.73
N ARG A 153 -16.50 48.85 59.50
CA ARG A 153 -16.30 47.77 58.53
C ARG A 153 -16.83 48.20 57.16
N GLY A 154 -16.06 47.94 56.11
CA GLY A 154 -16.35 48.40 54.74
C GLY A 154 -15.30 49.33 54.11
N VAL A 155 -14.17 49.59 54.77
CA VAL A 155 -13.09 50.45 54.22
C VAL A 155 -12.03 49.69 53.42
N ALA A 156 -12.06 48.35 53.39
CA ALA A 156 -11.02 47.54 52.76
C ALA A 156 -11.06 47.53 51.21
N ASP A 157 -12.20 47.84 50.58
CA ASP A 157 -12.33 47.75 49.11
C ASP A 157 -12.04 49.07 48.36
N LYS A 158 -11.64 50.14 49.07
CA LYS A 158 -11.23 51.41 48.43
C LYS A 158 -9.72 51.56 48.23
N GLN A 159 -8.91 50.64 48.73
CA GLN A 159 -7.44 50.77 48.68
C GLN A 159 -6.79 50.12 47.44
N VAL A 160 -7.51 49.35 46.62
CA VAL A 160 -6.92 48.67 45.45
C VAL A 160 -7.04 49.49 44.14
N ASN A 161 -7.87 50.54 44.09
CA ASN A 161 -8.11 51.33 42.86
C ASN A 161 -7.35 52.67 42.78
N SER A 162 -6.40 52.96 43.69
CA SER A 162 -5.67 54.25 43.70
C SER A 162 -4.17 54.14 43.40
N THR A 163 -3.63 52.95 43.20
CA THR A 163 -2.19 52.79 42.95
C THR A 163 -1.93 51.72 41.89
N PHE A 164 -2.32 51.98 40.64
CA PHE A 164 -1.59 51.47 39.47
C PHE A 164 -2.01 52.25 38.21
N GLU A 165 -1.86 53.57 38.24
CA GLU A 165 -1.69 54.34 37.01
C GLU A 165 -0.20 54.41 36.68
N GLY A 166 0.15 53.77 35.56
CA GLY A 166 1.34 54.08 34.78
C GLY A 166 2.53 53.15 34.97
N VAL A 167 2.61 52.08 34.17
CA VAL A 167 3.58 51.99 33.04
C VAL A 167 3.06 50.95 32.05
N TYR A 168 3.01 51.34 30.78
CA TYR A 168 2.79 50.48 29.62
C TYR A 168 3.58 49.17 29.69
N CYS A 169 2.89 48.03 29.56
CA CYS A 169 3.43 46.88 28.83
C CYS A 169 2.37 46.42 27.83
N MET A 170 2.48 46.99 26.64
CA MET A 170 1.77 46.60 25.44
C MET A 170 2.42 45.31 24.93
N PHE A 171 1.84 44.14 25.21
CA PHE A 171 2.10 42.92 24.44
C PHE A 171 0.83 42.06 24.35
N ILE A 172 0.19 42.13 23.17
CA ILE A 172 -0.31 41.03 22.32
C ILE A 172 -0.96 39.86 23.10
N ILE A 173 -2.28 39.66 22.98
CA ILE A 173 -2.99 38.74 22.05
C ILE A 173 -4.46 39.25 22.08
N SER A 174 -5.15 39.81 21.06
CA SER A 174 -5.37 39.39 19.67
C SER A 174 -5.63 37.90 19.52
N LEU A 175 -6.85 37.43 19.75
CA LEU A 175 -7.92 37.34 18.74
C LEU A 175 -9.15 36.56 19.31
N PRO A 176 -10.27 36.44 18.57
CA PRO A 176 -11.53 35.83 18.97
C PRO A 176 -11.50 34.29 19.08
#